data_AF-A0A5K0UXC5-F1
#
_entry.id   AF-A0A5K0UXC5-F1
#
_cell.length_a   1.000
_cell.length_b   1.000
_cell.length_c   1.000
_cell.angle_alpha   90.00
_cell.angle_beta   90.00
_cell.angle_gamma   90.00
#
_symmetry.space_group_name_H-M   'P 1'
#
loop_
_entity.id
_entity.type
_entity.pdbx_description
1 polymer ?
#
loop_
_entity_poly.entity_id
_entity_poly.type
_entity_poly.pdbx_seq_one_letter_code
_entity_poly.pdbx_strand_id
1 'polypeptide(L)'
;MVSRSGKLAELLSETPHGEPLRLSLTGIPADAPTFETVAKFCYGHDVLITPANFLSLYTVASYLQMTDSFCHDNLQNKTIAFFHNRVIHDWNSCIAVLKSCQKKQKLSYVQKPLLIPIIRECLSSIAEMASHDPSLLGPPLENPALSQQAQRITAGRRRRLFDSDRQDLITLDIGYYELAMISIKEHSVPAEYISGSLLRYVRERLRVNEEDFMPEILETIESIMPIQTGIIPCKYLIEMLRWAITFQASEKCQESLQQRIGKQLDEVDLQDLLIPSSAYSQQTKYDIECVSRIFKSYSESCHDVDIETLSRAYALVDNFLLEAAKDENLNVKEFVKLIECCPNDPRRCSDGLYRAIEIFVDVHGYLTESEKERVCQMLDCQNLTWEACAHAMMNQRMPVRVLANIVFMGQLHLRNTIVNSDVGDDKAQECGGSGSGSGSGGSGGVGGISTGNSGSDHHNYDVRALRAEMERMDMKVMELVRVGRSEKRSFWRELKAILGCGRSLRVHDSYKDKDHPN
;
A
#
# COMPACT_ATOMS: atom_id res chain seq x y z
N MET A 1 -54.35 16.29 -28.10
CA MET A 1 -53.82 16.37 -26.72
C MET A 1 -54.62 15.48 -25.78
N VAL A 2 -55.88 15.82 -25.46
CA VAL A 2 -56.74 15.03 -24.54
C VAL A 2 -56.93 13.57 -25.00
N SER A 3 -57.09 13.35 -26.30
CA SER A 3 -57.19 12.00 -26.89
C SER A 3 -55.96 11.11 -26.70
N ARG A 4 -54.81 11.66 -26.30
CA ARG A 4 -53.56 10.91 -26.12
C ARG A 4 -52.99 10.96 -24.70
N SER A 5 -53.61 11.70 -23.78
CA SER A 5 -53.15 11.87 -22.40
C SER A 5 -54.30 11.62 -21.43
N GLY A 6 -54.14 10.61 -20.57
CA GLY A 6 -55.11 10.29 -19.53
C GLY A 6 -55.27 11.42 -18.51
N LYS A 7 -54.16 12.03 -18.11
CA LYS A 7 -54.18 13.11 -17.11
C LYS A 7 -54.89 14.37 -17.62
N LEU A 8 -54.73 14.71 -18.90
CA LEU A 8 -55.47 15.83 -19.49
C LEU A 8 -56.96 15.51 -19.66
N ALA A 9 -57.31 14.25 -19.92
CA ALA A 9 -58.71 13.81 -19.97
C ALA A 9 -59.37 13.87 -18.58
N GLU A 10 -58.66 13.45 -17.54
CA GLU A 10 -59.09 13.53 -16.14
C GLU A 10 -59.31 14.99 -15.72
N LEU A 11 -58.31 15.85 -15.91
CA LEU A 11 -58.42 17.28 -15.57
C LEU A 11 -59.53 18.01 -16.35
N LEU A 12 -59.80 17.60 -17.59
CA LEU A 12 -60.91 18.15 -18.38
C LEU A 12 -62.26 17.70 -17.83
N SER A 13 -62.37 16.46 -17.34
CA SER A 13 -63.60 15.94 -16.74
C SER A 13 -63.97 16.63 -15.42
N GLU A 14 -62.97 17.15 -14.70
CA GLU A 14 -63.14 17.87 -13.44
C GLU A 14 -63.51 19.36 -13.63
N THR A 15 -63.30 19.93 -14.83
CA THR A 15 -63.61 21.35 -15.09
C THR A 15 -65.09 21.58 -15.40
N PRO A 16 -65.77 22.52 -14.69
CA PRO A 16 -67.16 22.85 -14.96
C PRO A 16 -67.34 23.51 -16.33
N HIS A 17 -68.37 23.09 -17.06
CA HIS A 17 -68.67 23.62 -18.40
C HIS A 17 -69.05 25.11 -18.35
N GLY A 18 -68.28 25.99 -19.02
CA GLY A 18 -68.69 27.39 -19.27
C GLY A 18 -67.61 28.47 -19.17
N GLU A 19 -66.43 28.18 -18.62
CA GLU A 19 -65.31 29.13 -18.53
C GLU A 19 -64.18 28.82 -19.54
N PRO A 20 -63.35 29.82 -19.94
CA PRO A 20 -62.18 29.55 -20.74
C PRO A 20 -61.23 28.58 -20.01
N LEU A 21 -61.08 27.38 -20.56
CA LEU A 21 -60.26 26.30 -20.05
C LEU A 21 -58.80 26.74 -19.83
N ARG A 22 -58.46 27.09 -18.58
CA ARG A 22 -57.09 27.33 -18.12
C ARG A 22 -56.63 26.15 -17.27
N LEU A 23 -56.03 25.16 -17.93
CA LEU A 23 -55.43 24.01 -17.24
C LEU A 23 -54.01 24.38 -16.78
N SER A 24 -53.81 24.48 -15.47
CA SER A 24 -52.48 24.70 -14.88
C SER A 24 -51.83 23.35 -14.60
N LEU A 25 -50.92 22.92 -15.46
CA LEU A 25 -50.10 21.74 -15.23
C LEU A 25 -48.94 22.11 -14.30
N THR A 26 -49.12 21.89 -13.00
CA THR A 26 -48.07 22.14 -12.00
C THR A 26 -47.15 20.93 -11.88
N GLY A 27 -45.83 21.18 -11.82
CA GLY A 27 -44.82 20.15 -11.55
C GLY A 27 -44.46 19.24 -12.73
N ILE A 28 -44.47 19.75 -13.97
CA ILE A 28 -44.01 18.97 -15.13
C ILE A 28 -42.53 18.58 -14.93
N PRO A 29 -42.17 17.29 -15.10
CA PRO A 29 -40.83 16.78 -14.82
C PRO A 29 -39.81 17.06 -15.95
N ALA A 30 -40.00 18.12 -16.73
CA ALA A 30 -39.14 18.46 -17.86
C ALA A 30 -39.23 19.93 -18.27
N ASP A 31 -38.26 20.32 -19.09
CA ASP A 31 -38.13 21.67 -19.62
C ASP A 31 -39.21 21.99 -20.66
N ALA A 32 -39.55 23.27 -20.81
CA ALA A 32 -40.48 23.78 -21.82
C ALA A 32 -40.30 23.19 -23.25
N PRO A 33 -39.07 23.08 -23.81
CA PRO A 33 -38.89 22.49 -25.14
C PRO A 33 -39.24 21.00 -25.21
N THR A 34 -39.03 20.25 -24.12
CA THR A 34 -39.45 18.84 -24.06
C THR A 34 -40.97 18.76 -24.12
N PHE A 35 -41.66 19.59 -23.33
CA PHE A 35 -43.12 19.63 -23.35
C PHE A 35 -43.68 20.04 -24.72
N GLU A 36 -43.07 21.01 -25.39
CA GLU A 36 -43.42 21.39 -26.76
C GLU A 36 -43.31 20.19 -27.72
N THR A 37 -42.25 19.39 -27.58
CA THR A 37 -42.05 18.18 -28.41
C THR A 37 -43.15 17.14 -28.15
N VAL A 38 -43.55 16.95 -26.89
CA VAL A 38 -44.68 16.07 -26.52
C VAL A 38 -46.02 16.63 -27.02
N ALA A 39 -46.20 17.95 -27.00
CA ALA A 39 -47.39 18.59 -27.56
C ALA A 39 -47.45 18.39 -29.08
N LYS A 40 -46.34 18.59 -29.81
CA LYS A 40 -46.24 18.30 -31.25
C LYS A 40 -46.61 16.85 -31.56
N PHE A 41 -46.14 15.90 -30.75
CA PHE A 41 -46.57 14.50 -30.86
C PHE A 41 -48.08 14.33 -30.73
N CYS A 42 -48.69 15.03 -29.78
CA CYS A 42 -50.14 15.00 -29.59
C CYS A 42 -50.96 15.55 -30.78
N TYR A 43 -50.33 16.32 -31.67
CA TYR A 43 -50.90 16.81 -32.93
C TYR A 43 -50.53 15.95 -34.15
N GLY A 44 -49.84 14.83 -33.95
CA GLY A 44 -49.53 13.87 -35.02
C GLY A 44 -48.15 14.02 -35.64
N HIS A 45 -47.26 14.85 -35.08
CA HIS A 45 -45.86 14.88 -35.52
C HIS A 45 -45.06 13.71 -34.95
N ASP A 46 -44.10 13.21 -35.73
CA ASP A 46 -43.15 12.21 -35.26
C ASP A 46 -42.14 12.83 -34.29
N VAL A 47 -41.79 12.06 -33.25
CA VAL A 47 -40.78 12.45 -32.26
C VAL A 47 -39.55 11.59 -32.44
N LEU A 48 -38.41 12.25 -32.68
CA LEU A 48 -37.12 11.59 -32.70
C LEU A 48 -36.65 11.33 -31.27
N ILE A 49 -36.63 10.07 -30.86
CA ILE A 49 -36.12 9.64 -29.56
C ILE A 49 -34.62 9.37 -29.68
N THR A 50 -33.83 9.97 -28.79
CA THR A 50 -32.38 9.87 -28.68
C THR A 50 -32.00 9.54 -27.24
N PRO A 51 -30.82 8.97 -26.94
CA PRO A 51 -30.42 8.62 -25.57
C PRO A 51 -30.42 9.84 -24.62
N ALA A 52 -30.10 11.03 -25.13
CA ALA A 52 -30.06 12.27 -24.36
C ALA A 52 -31.47 12.85 -24.05
N ASN A 53 -32.44 12.67 -24.95
CA ASN A 53 -33.81 13.20 -24.76
C ASN A 53 -34.79 12.15 -24.21
N PHE A 54 -34.44 10.87 -24.27
CA PHE A 54 -35.26 9.73 -23.87
C PHE A 54 -35.84 9.92 -22.48
N LEU A 55 -34.99 10.22 -21.50
CA LEU A 55 -35.41 10.34 -20.11
C LEU A 55 -36.43 11.47 -19.90
N SER A 56 -36.28 12.58 -20.62
CA SER A 56 -37.22 13.71 -20.57
C SER A 56 -38.56 13.39 -21.21
N LEU A 57 -38.55 12.68 -22.34
CA LEU A 57 -39.77 12.23 -22.99
C LEU A 57 -40.51 11.19 -22.14
N TYR A 58 -39.77 10.23 -21.57
CA TYR A 58 -40.34 9.18 -20.74
C TYR A 58 -40.96 9.73 -19.45
N THR A 59 -40.31 10.67 -18.76
CA THR A 59 -40.87 11.25 -17.52
C THR A 59 -42.14 12.05 -17.79
N VAL A 60 -42.18 12.82 -18.89
CA VAL A 60 -43.37 13.59 -19.27
C VAL A 60 -44.49 12.68 -19.76
N ALA A 61 -44.19 11.69 -20.60
CA ALA A 61 -45.17 10.73 -21.08
C ALA A 61 -45.80 9.94 -19.93
N SER A 62 -44.98 9.54 -18.94
CA SER A 62 -45.46 8.88 -17.73
C SER A 62 -46.30 9.83 -16.85
N TYR A 63 -45.89 11.09 -16.67
CA TYR A 63 -46.66 12.08 -15.92
C TYR A 63 -48.02 12.38 -16.56
N LEU A 64 -48.08 12.46 -17.90
CA LEU A 64 -49.29 12.72 -18.67
C LEU A 64 -50.14 11.44 -18.89
N GLN A 65 -49.66 10.28 -18.42
CA GLN A 65 -50.28 8.97 -18.62
C GLN A 65 -50.58 8.71 -20.11
N MET A 66 -49.55 8.86 -20.95
CA MET A 66 -49.63 8.64 -22.40
C MET A 66 -49.41 7.16 -22.72
N THR A 67 -50.32 6.32 -22.25
CA THR A 67 -50.35 4.85 -22.41
C THR A 67 -51.15 4.42 -23.65
N ASP A 68 -51.03 3.15 -24.03
CA ASP A 68 -51.78 2.56 -25.15
C ASP A 68 -53.30 2.48 -24.94
N SER A 69 -53.76 2.63 -23.69
CA SER A 69 -55.20 2.70 -23.38
C SER A 69 -55.90 3.89 -24.03
N PHE A 70 -55.16 4.94 -24.38
CA PHE A 70 -55.71 6.14 -25.03
C PHE A 70 -55.43 6.18 -26.55
N CYS A 71 -54.28 5.67 -26.98
CA CYS A 71 -53.87 5.67 -28.38
C CYS A 71 -52.89 4.52 -28.62
N HIS A 72 -53.08 3.71 -29.66
CA HIS A 72 -52.10 2.68 -30.00
C HIS A 72 -50.72 3.29 -30.29
N ASP A 73 -49.65 2.66 -29.80
CA ASP A 73 -48.25 3.09 -29.97
C ASP A 73 -48.05 4.52 -29.44
N ASN A 74 -48.53 4.76 -28.22
CA ASN A 74 -48.44 6.07 -27.58
C ASN A 74 -47.00 6.36 -27.12
N LEU A 75 -46.71 7.62 -26.79
CA LEU A 75 -45.35 8.10 -26.56
C LEU A 75 -44.62 7.30 -25.47
N GLN A 76 -45.31 6.89 -24.40
CA GLN A 76 -44.69 6.12 -23.32
C GLN A 76 -44.18 4.76 -23.84
N ASN A 77 -44.99 4.05 -24.61
CA ASN A 77 -44.60 2.75 -25.16
C ASN A 77 -43.53 2.87 -26.25
N LYS A 78 -43.57 3.94 -27.05
CA LYS A 78 -42.47 4.28 -27.97
C LYS A 78 -41.14 4.49 -27.24
N THR A 79 -41.16 5.21 -26.12
CA THR A 79 -39.95 5.41 -25.31
C THR A 79 -39.45 4.12 -24.67
N ILE A 80 -40.35 3.28 -24.13
CA ILE A 80 -39.98 1.97 -23.55
C ILE A 80 -39.39 1.05 -24.63
N ALA A 81 -40.03 0.97 -25.79
CA ALA A 81 -39.53 0.18 -26.91
C ALA A 81 -38.16 0.66 -27.40
N PHE A 82 -37.93 1.98 -27.45
CA PHE A 82 -36.61 2.53 -27.77
C PHE A 82 -35.56 2.14 -26.73
N PHE A 83 -35.91 2.17 -25.44
CA PHE A 83 -35.02 1.79 -24.36
C PHE A 83 -34.55 0.33 -24.48
N HIS A 84 -35.49 -0.62 -24.58
CA HIS A 84 -35.13 -2.04 -24.66
C HIS A 84 -34.52 -2.44 -26.01
N ASN A 85 -34.89 -1.80 -27.13
CA ASN A 85 -34.36 -2.22 -28.43
C ASN A 85 -33.04 -1.55 -28.82
N ARG A 86 -32.71 -0.38 -28.24
CA ARG A 86 -31.54 0.40 -28.66
C ARG A 86 -30.63 0.82 -27.53
N VAL A 87 -31.16 1.24 -26.39
CA VAL A 87 -30.32 1.78 -25.30
C VAL A 87 -29.56 0.67 -24.61
N ILE A 88 -30.25 -0.38 -24.16
CA ILE A 88 -29.63 -1.48 -23.37
C ILE A 88 -28.64 -2.35 -24.16
N HIS A 89 -28.49 -2.13 -25.47
CA HIS A 89 -27.55 -2.87 -26.31
C HIS A 89 -26.36 -2.01 -26.77
N ASP A 90 -26.33 -0.73 -26.37
CA ASP A 90 -25.27 0.21 -26.74
C ASP A 90 -24.65 0.87 -25.51
N TRP A 91 -23.33 0.69 -25.37
CA TRP A 91 -22.54 1.22 -24.27
C TRP A 91 -22.69 2.74 -24.10
N ASN A 92 -22.52 3.49 -25.20
CA ASN A 92 -22.58 4.94 -25.17
C ASN A 92 -23.98 5.46 -24.81
N SER A 93 -25.01 4.79 -25.31
CA SER A 93 -26.40 5.11 -25.00
C SER A 93 -26.73 4.88 -23.51
N CYS A 94 -26.29 3.76 -22.93
CA CYS A 94 -26.45 3.50 -21.48
C CYS A 94 -25.79 4.60 -20.64
N ILE A 95 -24.55 4.98 -20.95
CA ILE A 95 -23.83 6.05 -20.21
C ILE A 95 -24.52 7.40 -20.38
N ALA A 96 -24.98 7.74 -21.59
CA ALA A 96 -25.70 8.98 -21.84
C ALA A 96 -27.02 9.07 -21.05
N VAL A 97 -27.75 7.96 -20.92
CA VAL A 97 -28.96 7.88 -20.09
C VAL A 97 -28.62 8.04 -18.61
N LEU A 98 -27.57 7.38 -18.10
CA LEU A 98 -27.12 7.54 -16.71
C LEU A 98 -26.70 8.99 -16.39
N LYS A 99 -25.99 9.66 -17.30
CA LYS A 99 -25.67 11.10 -17.18
C LYS A 99 -26.91 11.98 -17.15
N SER A 100 -27.93 11.60 -17.92
CA SER A 100 -29.20 12.32 -17.92
C SER A 100 -29.95 12.12 -16.60
N CYS A 101 -29.85 10.91 -16.00
CA CYS A 101 -30.34 10.63 -14.65
C CYS A 101 -29.63 11.49 -13.59
N GLN A 102 -28.30 11.63 -13.66
CA GLN A 102 -27.51 12.48 -12.74
C GLN A 102 -28.00 13.94 -12.73
N LYS A 103 -28.13 14.54 -13.92
CA LYS A 103 -28.63 15.92 -14.05
C LYS A 103 -30.03 16.09 -13.45
N LYS A 104 -30.86 15.06 -13.55
CA LYS A 104 -32.24 15.06 -13.05
C LYS A 104 -32.41 14.59 -11.62
N GLN A 105 -31.39 14.01 -10.99
CA GLN A 105 -31.45 13.57 -9.60
C GLN A 105 -31.62 14.76 -8.63
N LYS A 106 -31.27 15.97 -9.07
CA LYS A 106 -31.58 17.25 -8.41
C LYS A 106 -33.07 17.66 -8.50
N LEU A 107 -33.90 16.95 -9.28
CA LEU A 107 -35.35 17.20 -9.36
C LEU A 107 -36.16 16.32 -8.38
N SER A 108 -37.33 16.86 -8.03
CA SER A 108 -38.36 16.40 -7.07
C SER A 108 -38.44 14.89 -6.74
N TYR A 109 -38.70 14.59 -5.46
CA TYR A 109 -38.89 13.26 -4.85
C TYR A 109 -39.82 12.32 -5.64
N VAL A 110 -40.78 12.88 -6.38
CA VAL A 110 -41.81 12.15 -7.15
C VAL A 110 -41.23 11.34 -8.32
N GLN A 111 -40.06 11.72 -8.85
CA GLN A 111 -39.49 11.08 -10.05
C GLN A 111 -38.54 9.92 -9.72
N LYS A 112 -38.06 9.82 -8.48
CA LYS A 112 -37.10 8.79 -8.05
C LYS A 112 -37.55 7.34 -8.30
N PRO A 113 -38.80 6.92 -7.98
CA PRO A 113 -39.20 5.52 -8.18
C PRO A 113 -39.25 5.12 -9.66
N LEU A 114 -39.50 6.07 -10.56
CA LEU A 114 -39.55 5.84 -12.00
C LEU A 114 -38.15 5.62 -12.61
N LEU A 115 -37.13 6.24 -12.02
CA LEU A 115 -35.75 6.19 -12.53
C LEU A 115 -35.00 4.94 -12.08
N ILE A 116 -35.34 4.36 -10.93
CA ILE A 116 -34.62 3.21 -10.35
C ILE A 116 -34.57 1.99 -11.31
N PRO A 117 -35.69 1.56 -11.94
CA PRO A 117 -35.65 0.43 -12.87
C PRO A 117 -34.74 0.69 -14.08
N ILE A 118 -34.83 1.89 -14.67
CA ILE A 118 -34.00 2.30 -15.81
C ILE A 118 -32.53 2.26 -15.44
N ILE A 119 -32.17 2.80 -14.27
CA ILE A 119 -30.77 2.80 -13.80
C ILE A 119 -30.30 1.36 -13.65
N ARG A 120 -31.05 0.49 -12.95
CA ARG A 120 -30.67 -0.91 -12.73
C ARG A 120 -30.44 -1.66 -14.04
N GLU A 121 -31.34 -1.47 -15.01
CA GLU A 121 -31.28 -2.17 -16.29
C GLU A 121 -30.13 -1.66 -17.19
N CYS A 122 -29.84 -0.36 -17.14
CA CYS A 122 -28.62 0.19 -17.75
C CYS A 122 -27.36 -0.41 -17.10
N LEU A 123 -27.32 -0.52 -15.77
CA LEU A 123 -26.15 -1.05 -15.05
C LEU A 123 -25.93 -2.54 -15.33
N SER A 124 -27.00 -3.35 -15.36
CA SER A 124 -26.90 -4.77 -15.73
C SER A 124 -26.44 -4.94 -17.18
N SER A 125 -26.97 -4.14 -18.10
CA SER A 125 -26.54 -4.11 -19.49
C SER A 125 -25.06 -3.72 -19.63
N ILE A 126 -24.61 -2.69 -18.91
CA ILE A 126 -23.18 -2.29 -18.88
C ILE A 126 -22.31 -3.43 -18.36
N ALA A 127 -22.74 -4.13 -17.31
CA ALA A 127 -22.00 -5.25 -16.73
C ALA A 127 -21.94 -6.45 -17.68
N GLU A 128 -23.02 -6.76 -18.39
CA GLU A 128 -23.09 -7.80 -19.42
C GLU A 128 -22.19 -7.46 -20.62
N MET A 129 -22.23 -6.22 -21.11
CA MET A 129 -21.33 -5.79 -22.18
C MET A 129 -19.86 -5.84 -21.75
N ALA A 130 -19.55 -5.45 -20.51
CA ALA A 130 -18.19 -5.50 -19.96
C ALA A 130 -17.68 -6.93 -19.72
N SER A 131 -18.57 -7.90 -19.46
CA SER A 131 -18.18 -9.32 -19.35
C SER A 131 -17.83 -9.93 -20.71
N HIS A 132 -18.52 -9.50 -21.78
CA HIS A 132 -18.21 -9.91 -23.14
C HIS A 132 -16.98 -9.21 -23.75
N ASP A 133 -16.82 -7.90 -23.52
CA ASP A 133 -15.63 -7.14 -23.94
C ASP A 133 -15.10 -6.25 -22.80
N PRO A 134 -14.19 -6.78 -21.95
CA PRO A 134 -13.59 -6.02 -20.85
C PRO A 134 -12.83 -4.77 -21.30
N SER A 135 -12.46 -4.67 -22.59
CA SER A 135 -11.77 -3.48 -23.13
C SER A 135 -12.63 -2.22 -23.13
N LEU A 136 -13.94 -2.34 -22.94
CA LEU A 136 -14.85 -1.21 -22.73
C LEU A 136 -14.54 -0.41 -21.45
N LEU A 137 -13.92 -1.04 -20.45
CA LEU A 137 -13.44 -0.37 -19.24
C LEU A 137 -12.13 0.39 -19.44
N GLY A 138 -11.49 0.20 -20.59
CA GLY A 138 -10.16 0.72 -20.90
C GLY A 138 -9.10 -0.38 -20.94
N PRO A 139 -7.81 -0.01 -21.02
CA PRO A 139 -6.72 -0.98 -20.99
C PRO A 139 -6.65 -1.67 -19.62
N PRO A 140 -6.28 -2.97 -19.57
CA PRO A 140 -5.98 -3.61 -18.30
C PRO A 140 -4.78 -2.92 -17.63
N LEU A 141 -4.69 -3.01 -16.30
CA LEU A 141 -3.48 -2.56 -15.61
C LEU A 141 -2.25 -3.28 -16.17
N GLU A 142 -1.24 -2.50 -16.53
CA GLU A 142 0.05 -3.05 -16.95
C GLU A 142 0.74 -3.66 -15.73
N ASN A 143 0.64 -4.98 -15.56
CA ASN A 143 1.50 -5.70 -14.65
C ASN A 143 2.76 -6.17 -15.41
N PRO A 144 3.96 -5.64 -15.12
CA PRO A 144 5.20 -6.06 -15.76
C PRO A 144 5.53 -7.55 -15.55
N ALA A 145 5.02 -8.18 -14.48
CA ALA A 145 5.22 -9.61 -14.18
C ALA A 145 4.47 -10.56 -15.14
N LEU A 146 3.38 -10.13 -15.78
CA LEU A 146 2.58 -10.93 -16.72
C LEU A 146 3.02 -10.71 -18.19
N SER A 147 4.12 -10.00 -18.43
CA SER A 147 4.29 -9.26 -19.69
C SER A 147 4.80 -10.02 -20.91
N GLN A 148 5.16 -11.30 -20.84
CA GLN A 148 5.58 -12.00 -22.08
C GLN A 148 4.40 -12.40 -22.98
N GLN A 149 3.21 -12.66 -22.44
CA GLN A 149 2.05 -13.06 -23.24
C GLN A 149 1.11 -11.88 -23.56
N ALA A 150 1.01 -10.88 -22.67
CA ALA A 150 0.14 -9.72 -22.86
C ALA A 150 0.64 -8.79 -23.99
N GLN A 151 1.95 -8.58 -24.13
CA GLN A 151 2.54 -7.63 -25.09
C GLN A 151 2.19 -7.91 -26.56
N ARG A 152 1.90 -9.17 -26.93
CA ARG A 152 1.51 -9.54 -28.30
C ARG A 152 0.07 -9.15 -28.65
N ILE A 153 -0.83 -9.06 -27.66
CA ILE A 153 -2.24 -8.67 -27.85
C ILE A 153 -2.38 -7.13 -27.77
N THR A 154 -1.59 -6.47 -26.92
CA THR A 154 -1.69 -5.01 -26.66
C THR A 154 -1.25 -4.15 -27.85
N ALA A 155 -0.23 -4.57 -28.63
CA ALA A 155 0.28 -3.78 -29.75
C ALA A 155 -0.70 -3.67 -30.94
N GLY A 156 -1.57 -4.66 -31.13
CA GLY A 156 -2.62 -4.65 -32.15
C GLY A 156 -3.87 -3.86 -31.72
N ARG A 157 -4.19 -3.85 -30.41
CA ARG A 157 -5.39 -3.21 -29.85
C ARG A 157 -5.17 -1.74 -29.43
N ARG A 158 -3.92 -1.32 -29.15
CA ARG A 158 -3.56 0.10 -28.88
C ARG A 158 -3.93 1.05 -30.03
N ARG A 159 -4.04 0.55 -31.26
CA ARG A 159 -4.50 1.34 -32.43
C ARG A 159 -6.01 1.60 -32.50
N ARG A 160 -6.82 1.07 -31.56
CA ARG A 160 -8.27 1.34 -31.47
C ARG A 160 -8.65 2.27 -30.29
N LEU A 161 -7.66 2.80 -29.55
CA LEU A 161 -7.87 3.59 -28.33
C LEU A 161 -8.06 5.10 -28.58
N PHE A 162 -7.97 5.56 -29.82
CA PHE A 162 -8.25 6.95 -30.21
C PHE A 162 -9.53 7.06 -31.04
N ASP A 163 -10.55 6.27 -30.71
CA ASP A 163 -11.88 6.52 -31.25
C ASP A 163 -12.51 7.63 -30.42
N SER A 164 -12.43 8.86 -30.92
CA SER A 164 -12.79 10.11 -30.24
C SER A 164 -14.26 10.18 -29.78
N ASP A 165 -15.06 9.17 -30.11
CA ASP A 165 -16.52 9.12 -29.89
C ASP A 165 -16.94 8.19 -28.73
N ARG A 166 -16.00 7.57 -28.01
CA ARG A 166 -16.32 6.65 -26.88
C ARG A 166 -16.56 7.41 -25.58
N GLN A 167 -17.72 7.20 -24.95
CA GLN A 167 -17.97 7.69 -23.60
C GLN A 167 -17.40 6.74 -22.57
N ASP A 168 -16.57 7.26 -21.68
CA ASP A 168 -15.97 6.50 -20.58
C ASP A 168 -16.84 6.60 -19.31
N LEU A 169 -16.92 5.49 -18.54
CA LEU A 169 -17.58 5.47 -17.22
C LEU A 169 -16.99 6.50 -16.24
N ILE A 170 -15.76 6.93 -16.48
CA ILE A 170 -15.06 7.95 -15.68
C ILE A 170 -15.80 9.29 -15.64
N THR A 171 -16.58 9.56 -16.68
CA THR A 171 -17.39 10.77 -16.79
C THR A 171 -18.62 10.77 -15.88
N LEU A 172 -18.92 9.66 -15.19
CA LEU A 172 -20.03 9.56 -14.22
C LEU A 172 -19.60 10.04 -12.83
N ASP A 173 -20.53 10.65 -12.09
CA ASP A 173 -20.38 10.95 -10.67
C ASP A 173 -20.15 9.68 -9.84
N ILE A 174 -19.51 9.84 -8.68
CA ILE A 174 -19.02 8.72 -7.85
C ILE A 174 -20.11 7.70 -7.51
N GLY A 175 -21.32 8.14 -7.14
CA GLY A 175 -22.41 7.22 -6.77
C GLY A 175 -22.91 6.34 -7.93
N TYR A 176 -22.90 6.84 -9.17
CA TYR A 176 -23.26 6.02 -10.33
C TYR A 176 -22.10 5.15 -10.79
N TYR A 177 -20.87 5.64 -10.65
CA TYR A 177 -19.67 4.88 -10.93
C TYR A 177 -19.52 3.68 -9.98
N GLU A 178 -19.73 3.89 -8.67
CA GLU A 178 -19.76 2.84 -7.66
C GLU A 178 -20.78 1.75 -8.00
N LEU A 179 -22.03 2.13 -8.29
CA LEU A 179 -23.08 1.18 -8.65
C LEU A 179 -22.72 0.40 -9.92
N ALA A 180 -22.14 1.05 -10.93
CA ALA A 180 -21.67 0.37 -12.14
C ALA A 180 -20.56 -0.65 -11.83
N MET A 181 -19.57 -0.27 -11.02
CA MET A 181 -18.48 -1.17 -10.67
C MET A 181 -18.95 -2.35 -9.81
N ILE A 182 -19.89 -2.15 -8.90
CA ILE A 182 -20.51 -3.24 -8.12
C ILE A 182 -21.20 -4.22 -9.08
N SER A 183 -22.03 -3.73 -10.00
CA SER A 183 -22.68 -4.59 -10.99
C SER A 183 -21.67 -5.32 -11.88
N ILE A 184 -20.60 -4.65 -12.31
CA ILE A 184 -19.51 -5.26 -13.11
C ILE A 184 -18.80 -6.38 -12.34
N LYS A 185 -18.54 -6.18 -11.04
CA LYS A 185 -17.90 -7.18 -10.18
C LYS A 185 -18.73 -8.46 -10.05
N GLU A 186 -20.05 -8.34 -10.05
CA GLU A 186 -20.97 -9.49 -10.02
C GLU A 186 -20.94 -10.30 -11.33
N HIS A 187 -20.64 -9.67 -12.48
CA HIS A 187 -20.69 -10.29 -13.81
C HIS A 187 -19.36 -10.91 -14.25
N SER A 188 -18.50 -11.32 -13.31
CA SER A 188 -17.25 -12.08 -13.55
C SER A 188 -16.25 -11.40 -14.50
N VAL A 189 -16.21 -10.06 -14.54
CA VAL A 189 -15.22 -9.32 -15.32
C VAL A 189 -13.82 -9.49 -14.72
N PRO A 190 -12.75 -9.65 -15.53
CA PRO A 190 -11.40 -9.82 -14.99
C PRO A 190 -10.96 -8.62 -14.14
N ALA A 191 -10.41 -8.91 -12.97
CA ALA A 191 -10.06 -7.92 -11.96
C ALA A 191 -8.99 -6.91 -12.43
N GLU A 192 -8.17 -7.24 -13.42
CA GLU A 192 -7.18 -6.33 -14.04
C GLU A 192 -7.84 -5.12 -14.72
N TYR A 193 -8.97 -5.33 -15.40
CA TYR A 193 -9.71 -4.27 -16.09
C TYR A 193 -10.50 -3.41 -15.10
N ILE A 194 -11.10 -4.04 -14.09
CA ILE A 194 -11.80 -3.34 -13.00
C ILE A 194 -10.81 -2.39 -12.32
N SER A 195 -9.67 -2.93 -11.89
CA SER A 195 -8.65 -2.16 -11.18
C SER A 195 -8.06 -1.04 -12.05
N GLY A 196 -7.89 -1.27 -13.36
CA GLY A 196 -7.45 -0.23 -14.30
C GLY A 196 -8.46 0.91 -14.43
N SER A 197 -9.75 0.59 -14.54
CA SER A 197 -10.83 1.58 -14.56
C SER A 197 -10.86 2.39 -13.25
N LEU A 198 -10.79 1.72 -12.09
CA LEU A 198 -10.76 2.36 -10.77
C LEU A 198 -9.62 3.37 -10.64
N LEU A 199 -8.39 2.97 -10.97
CA LEU A 199 -7.23 3.87 -10.89
C LEU A 199 -7.34 5.05 -11.86
N ARG A 200 -7.86 4.80 -13.07
CA ARG A 200 -8.08 5.85 -14.06
C ARG A 200 -9.14 6.85 -13.59
N TYR A 201 -10.17 6.38 -12.89
CA TYR A 201 -11.17 7.24 -12.27
C TYR A 201 -10.54 8.18 -11.24
N VAL A 202 -9.79 7.67 -10.27
CA VAL A 202 -9.12 8.49 -9.24
C VAL A 202 -8.21 9.54 -9.89
N ARG A 203 -7.39 9.13 -10.87
CA ARG A 203 -6.46 10.05 -11.55
C ARG A 203 -7.17 11.15 -12.32
N GLU A 204 -8.29 10.84 -12.95
CA GLU A 204 -9.07 11.86 -13.65
C GLU A 204 -9.72 12.84 -12.65
N ARG A 205 -10.25 12.35 -11.54
CA ARG A 205 -10.83 13.20 -10.48
C ARG A 205 -9.80 14.11 -9.84
N LEU A 206 -8.58 13.60 -9.61
CA LEU A 206 -7.44 14.40 -9.17
C LEU A 206 -7.08 15.50 -10.17
N ARG A 207 -7.14 15.24 -11.48
CA ARG A 207 -6.87 16.25 -12.52
C ARG A 207 -7.91 17.35 -12.57
N VAL A 208 -9.15 17.05 -12.24
CA VAL A 208 -10.26 18.02 -12.19
C VAL A 208 -10.25 18.85 -10.89
N ASN A 209 -9.29 18.60 -9.98
CA ASN A 209 -9.13 19.29 -8.69
C ASN A 209 -10.39 19.24 -7.80
N GLU A 210 -11.08 18.09 -7.76
CA GLU A 210 -12.19 17.85 -6.84
C GLU A 210 -11.68 17.48 -5.42
N GLU A 211 -10.75 18.26 -4.87
CA GLU A 211 -10.01 17.96 -3.63
C GLU A 211 -10.94 17.69 -2.43
N ASP A 212 -12.05 18.42 -2.33
CA ASP A 212 -13.02 18.30 -1.23
C ASP A 212 -13.71 16.91 -1.17
N PHE A 213 -13.86 16.24 -2.32
CA PHE A 213 -14.55 14.95 -2.41
C PHE A 213 -13.58 13.77 -2.55
N MET A 214 -12.28 14.02 -2.61
CA MET A 214 -11.26 12.99 -2.76
C MET A 214 -11.28 11.92 -1.66
N PRO A 215 -11.51 12.23 -0.37
CA PRO A 215 -11.63 11.21 0.68
C PRO A 215 -12.75 10.20 0.39
N GLU A 216 -13.95 10.69 0.05
CA GLU A 216 -15.12 9.85 -0.27
C GLU A 216 -14.87 8.98 -1.51
N ILE A 217 -14.22 9.55 -2.53
CA ILE A 217 -13.85 8.83 -3.76
C ILE A 217 -12.83 7.72 -3.46
N LEU A 218 -11.82 7.99 -2.64
CA LEU A 218 -10.81 6.98 -2.29
C LEU A 218 -11.41 5.85 -1.45
N GLU A 219 -12.29 6.15 -0.51
CA GLU A 219 -12.96 5.16 0.35
C GLU A 219 -13.90 4.25 -0.44
N THR A 220 -14.71 4.83 -1.32
CA THR A 220 -15.61 4.05 -2.20
C THR A 220 -14.80 3.15 -3.13
N ILE A 221 -13.72 3.66 -3.72
CA ILE A 221 -12.88 2.88 -4.63
C ILE A 221 -12.11 1.76 -3.92
N GLU A 222 -11.62 2.01 -2.70
CA GLU A 222 -11.00 0.98 -1.86
C GLU A 222 -11.98 -0.17 -1.59
N SER A 223 -13.24 0.16 -1.27
CA SER A 223 -14.28 -0.86 -0.99
C SER A 223 -14.59 -1.75 -2.19
N ILE A 224 -14.47 -1.22 -3.41
CA ILE A 224 -14.77 -1.93 -4.66
C ILE A 224 -13.58 -2.81 -5.07
N MET A 225 -12.36 -2.41 -4.72
CA MET A 225 -11.10 -3.00 -5.16
C MET A 225 -11.05 -4.53 -4.93
N PRO A 226 -10.50 -5.32 -5.89
CA PRO A 226 -10.35 -6.77 -5.71
C PRO A 226 -9.51 -7.10 -4.48
N ILE A 227 -9.88 -8.17 -3.77
CA ILE A 227 -9.15 -8.64 -2.56
C ILE A 227 -7.88 -9.42 -2.95
N GLN A 228 -7.81 -9.90 -4.20
CA GLN A 228 -6.71 -10.71 -4.73
C GLN A 228 -5.40 -9.90 -4.81
N THR A 229 -4.34 -10.46 -4.26
CA THR A 229 -2.97 -9.93 -4.32
C THR A 229 -2.35 -10.16 -5.71
N GLY A 230 -1.51 -9.24 -6.18
CA GLY A 230 -0.77 -9.36 -7.45
C GLY A 230 -1.50 -8.82 -8.69
N ILE A 231 -2.76 -8.38 -8.57
CA ILE A 231 -3.51 -7.81 -9.70
C ILE A 231 -3.21 -6.32 -9.85
N ILE A 232 -3.01 -5.63 -8.74
CA ILE A 232 -2.70 -4.21 -8.71
C ILE A 232 -1.24 -4.08 -8.32
N PRO A 233 -0.37 -3.63 -9.23
CA PRO A 233 1.02 -3.37 -8.91
C PRO A 233 1.17 -2.48 -7.69
N CYS A 234 2.09 -2.83 -6.79
CA CYS A 234 2.30 -2.12 -5.53
C CYS A 234 2.53 -0.62 -5.67
N LYS A 235 3.19 -0.19 -6.75
CA LYS A 235 3.39 1.21 -7.08
C LYS A 235 2.09 2.02 -7.07
N TYR A 236 1.01 1.46 -7.63
CA TYR A 236 -0.28 2.15 -7.67
C TYR A 236 -0.98 2.16 -6.31
N LEU A 237 -0.83 1.10 -5.52
CA LEU A 237 -1.34 1.08 -4.14
C LEU A 237 -0.63 2.14 -3.27
N ILE A 238 0.68 2.30 -3.45
CA ILE A 238 1.47 3.34 -2.78
C ILE A 238 1.05 4.74 -3.23
N GLU A 239 0.84 4.96 -4.54
CA GLU A 239 0.28 6.23 -5.05
C GLU A 239 -1.07 6.55 -4.40
N MET A 240 -1.97 5.56 -4.33
CA MET A 240 -3.27 5.73 -3.67
C MET A 240 -3.14 6.01 -2.17
N LEU A 241 -2.22 5.34 -1.48
CA LEU A 241 -1.96 5.60 -0.06
C LEU A 241 -1.41 7.02 0.15
N ARG A 242 -0.51 7.49 -0.71
CA ARG A 242 -0.01 8.87 -0.67
C ARG A 242 -1.16 9.88 -0.84
N TRP A 243 -2.10 9.61 -1.75
CA TRP A 243 -3.30 10.45 -1.88
C TRP A 243 -4.18 10.36 -0.64
N ALA A 244 -4.42 9.16 -0.09
CA ALA A 244 -5.23 8.97 1.12
C ALA A 244 -4.66 9.74 2.32
N ILE A 245 -3.32 9.77 2.48
CA ILE A 245 -2.65 10.54 3.52
C ILE A 245 -2.75 12.05 3.23
N THR A 246 -2.52 12.47 1.99
CA THR A 246 -2.55 13.88 1.59
C THR A 246 -3.94 14.51 1.78
N PHE A 247 -4.99 13.79 1.40
CA PHE A 247 -6.38 14.23 1.51
C PHE A 247 -7.05 13.84 2.84
N GLN A 248 -6.32 13.20 3.76
CA GLN A 248 -6.84 12.76 5.07
C GLN A 248 -8.09 11.87 4.97
N ALA A 249 -8.05 10.85 4.10
CA ALA A 249 -9.09 9.82 4.03
C ALA A 249 -9.19 9.01 5.34
N SER A 250 -10.29 8.30 5.57
CA SER A 250 -10.50 7.57 6.83
C SER A 250 -9.38 6.59 7.17
N GLU A 251 -9.15 6.42 8.47
CA GLU A 251 -8.14 5.49 8.98
C GLU A 251 -8.35 4.06 8.46
N LYS A 252 -9.60 3.63 8.29
CA LYS A 252 -9.93 2.30 7.74
C LYS A 252 -9.41 2.11 6.31
N CYS A 253 -9.58 3.14 5.46
CA CYS A 253 -9.10 3.12 4.09
C CYS A 253 -7.57 3.05 4.07
N GLN A 254 -6.90 3.88 4.88
CA GLN A 254 -5.45 3.87 5.00
C GLN A 254 -4.91 2.52 5.50
N GLU A 255 -5.52 1.95 6.53
CA GLU A 255 -5.13 0.64 7.08
C GLU A 255 -5.33 -0.48 6.06
N SER A 256 -6.45 -0.49 5.32
CA SER A 256 -6.67 -1.50 4.27
C SER A 256 -5.62 -1.39 3.16
N LEU A 257 -5.29 -0.17 2.72
CA LEU A 257 -4.24 0.05 1.72
C LEU A 257 -2.87 -0.39 2.26
N GLN A 258 -2.53 -0.05 3.50
CA GLN A 258 -1.30 -0.49 4.16
C GLN A 258 -1.22 -2.01 4.26
N GLN A 259 -2.32 -2.70 4.58
CA GLN A 259 -2.36 -4.16 4.62
C GLN A 259 -2.17 -4.79 3.24
N ARG A 260 -2.77 -4.21 2.20
CA ARG A 260 -2.62 -4.69 0.82
C ARG A 260 -1.19 -4.52 0.30
N ILE A 261 -0.55 -3.39 0.62
CA ILE A 261 0.88 -3.14 0.32
C ILE A 261 1.76 -4.10 1.11
N GLY A 262 1.44 -4.29 2.40
CA GLY A 262 2.13 -5.24 3.26
C GLY A 262 2.20 -6.63 2.65
N LYS A 263 1.12 -7.13 2.04
CA LYS A 263 1.08 -8.46 1.40
C LYS A 263 1.93 -8.63 0.13
N GLN A 264 2.39 -7.54 -0.49
CA GLN A 264 3.12 -7.54 -1.77
C GLN A 264 4.40 -6.68 -1.67
N LEU A 265 5.01 -6.66 -0.48
CA LEU A 265 6.18 -5.83 -0.19
C LEU A 265 7.41 -6.19 -1.06
N ASP A 266 7.41 -7.37 -1.69
CA ASP A 266 8.44 -7.86 -2.58
C ASP A 266 8.51 -7.12 -3.93
N GLU A 267 7.43 -6.47 -4.36
CA GLU A 267 7.40 -5.66 -5.60
C GLU A 267 7.75 -4.17 -5.36
N VAL A 268 8.04 -3.78 -4.12
CA VAL A 268 8.22 -2.38 -3.73
C VAL A 268 9.69 -1.96 -3.84
N ASP A 269 9.93 -0.86 -4.55
CA ASP A 269 11.23 -0.18 -4.53
C ASP A 269 11.35 0.77 -3.33
N LEU A 270 12.59 0.97 -2.84
CA LEU A 270 12.86 1.86 -1.71
C LEU A 270 12.27 3.26 -1.91
N GLN A 271 12.38 3.83 -3.11
CA GLN A 271 11.91 5.18 -3.42
C GLN A 271 10.38 5.32 -3.28
N ASP A 272 9.64 4.25 -3.51
CA ASP A 272 8.19 4.25 -3.40
C ASP A 272 7.77 4.18 -1.92
N LEU A 273 8.53 3.47 -1.08
CA LEU A 273 8.27 3.37 0.37
C LEU A 273 8.62 4.65 1.16
N LEU A 274 9.37 5.59 0.56
CA LEU A 274 9.67 6.90 1.16
C LEU A 274 8.44 7.82 1.10
N ILE A 275 7.46 7.56 1.98
CA ILE A 275 6.26 8.38 2.14
C ILE A 275 6.61 9.62 2.97
N PRO A 276 6.47 10.85 2.43
CA PRO A 276 6.75 12.07 3.18
C PRO A 276 5.78 12.22 4.36
N SER A 277 6.29 12.69 5.50
CA SER A 277 5.45 13.09 6.64
C SER A 277 4.47 14.20 6.21
N SER A 278 3.22 14.13 6.68
CA SER A 278 2.23 15.17 6.41
C SER A 278 2.72 16.54 6.90
N ALA A 279 2.38 17.62 6.22
CA ALA A 279 2.90 18.97 6.48
C ALA A 279 2.64 19.50 7.92
N TYR A 280 1.79 18.83 8.70
CA TYR A 280 1.45 19.19 10.08
C TYR A 280 2.41 18.59 11.12
N SER A 281 3.09 17.48 10.81
CA SER A 281 4.05 16.78 11.69
C SER A 281 5.48 17.04 11.23
N GLN A 282 5.93 18.30 11.31
CA GLN A 282 7.27 18.77 10.88
C GLN A 282 8.46 18.18 11.67
N GLN A 283 8.29 17.04 12.34
CA GLN A 283 9.35 16.41 13.12
C GLN A 283 10.16 15.49 12.20
N THR A 284 9.61 14.38 11.72
CA THR A 284 10.36 13.44 10.86
C THR A 284 10.21 13.73 9.37
N LYS A 285 11.24 13.39 8.58
CA LYS A 285 11.26 13.51 7.11
C LYS A 285 10.27 12.54 6.45
N TYR A 286 10.08 11.37 7.05
CA TYR A 286 9.21 10.30 6.54
C TYR A 286 8.13 9.92 7.56
N ASP A 287 7.00 9.39 7.08
CA ASP A 287 5.93 8.84 7.92
C ASP A 287 6.30 7.41 8.37
N ILE A 288 6.93 7.35 9.54
CA ILE A 288 7.44 6.10 10.12
C ILE A 288 6.31 5.24 10.67
N GLU A 289 5.21 5.84 11.12
CA GLU A 289 4.06 5.10 11.63
C GLU A 289 3.37 4.33 10.51
N CYS A 290 3.18 4.99 9.36
CA CYS A 290 2.62 4.35 8.17
C CYS A 290 3.45 3.14 7.73
N VAL A 291 4.78 3.31 7.61
CA VAL A 291 5.68 2.21 7.21
C VAL A 291 5.73 1.09 8.25
N SER A 292 5.70 1.43 9.55
CA SER A 292 5.64 0.42 10.63
C SER A 292 4.40 -0.46 10.51
N ARG A 293 3.23 0.12 10.16
CA ARG A 293 1.99 -0.65 9.94
C ARG A 293 2.09 -1.56 8.71
N ILE A 294 2.74 -1.11 7.64
CA ILE A 294 2.99 -1.93 6.43
C ILE A 294 3.87 -3.14 6.79
N PHE A 295 4.97 -2.93 7.51
CA PHE A 295 5.88 -4.01 7.93
C PHE A 295 5.19 -5.01 8.86
N LYS A 296 4.39 -4.50 9.81
CA LYS A 296 3.58 -5.36 10.67
C LYS A 296 2.64 -6.23 9.85
N SER A 297 1.92 -5.67 8.88
CA SER A 297 1.04 -6.45 8.02
C SER A 297 1.78 -7.48 7.17
N TYR A 298 3.01 -7.20 6.73
CA TYR A 298 3.83 -8.19 6.03
C TYR A 298 4.20 -9.34 6.97
N SER A 299 4.64 -9.04 8.20
CA SER A 299 5.02 -10.05 9.20
C SER A 299 3.88 -11.03 9.52
N GLU A 300 2.64 -10.55 9.56
CA GLU A 300 1.44 -11.37 9.79
C GLU A 300 1.07 -12.24 8.58
N SER A 301 1.51 -11.87 7.37
CA SER A 301 1.18 -12.56 6.11
C SER A 301 2.30 -13.46 5.58
N CYS A 302 3.44 -13.52 6.25
CA CYS A 302 4.72 -14.04 5.73
C CYS A 302 4.88 -15.59 5.81
N HIS A 303 3.82 -16.35 6.07
CA HIS A 303 3.96 -17.74 6.54
C HIS A 303 4.29 -18.80 5.47
N ASP A 304 4.19 -18.50 4.16
CA ASP A 304 4.38 -19.48 3.06
C ASP A 304 5.06 -18.89 1.80
N VAL A 305 5.98 -17.93 1.96
CA VAL A 305 6.61 -17.22 0.83
C VAL A 305 7.98 -17.82 0.46
N ASP A 306 8.33 -17.79 -0.83
CA ASP A 306 9.62 -18.28 -1.34
C ASP A 306 10.82 -17.54 -0.70
N ILE A 307 11.95 -18.24 -0.57
CA ILE A 307 13.17 -17.70 0.06
C ILE A 307 13.69 -16.44 -0.65
N GLU A 308 13.55 -16.38 -1.98
CA GLU A 308 13.99 -15.22 -2.78
C GLU A 308 13.13 -13.97 -2.52
N THR A 309 11.80 -14.14 -2.44
CA THR A 309 10.86 -13.07 -2.12
C THR A 309 11.05 -12.55 -0.70
N LEU A 310 11.31 -13.44 0.26
CA LEU A 310 11.66 -13.07 1.64
C LEU A 310 12.95 -12.24 1.68
N SER A 311 13.98 -12.67 0.95
CA SER A 311 15.27 -11.98 0.89
C SER A 311 15.13 -10.56 0.32
N ARG A 312 14.31 -10.38 -0.72
CA ARG A 312 14.05 -9.06 -1.33
C ARG A 312 13.30 -8.13 -0.39
N ALA A 313 12.27 -8.63 0.29
CA ALA A 313 11.53 -7.85 1.29
C ALA A 313 12.42 -7.47 2.48
N TYR A 314 13.26 -8.37 2.98
CA TYR A 314 14.20 -8.05 4.08
C TYR A 314 15.25 -7.04 3.67
N ALA A 315 15.80 -7.15 2.45
CA ALA A 315 16.73 -6.14 1.93
C ALA A 315 16.06 -4.76 1.82
N LEU A 316 14.78 -4.70 1.42
CA LEU A 316 14.01 -3.46 1.40
C LEU A 316 13.84 -2.86 2.80
N VAL A 317 13.47 -3.69 3.78
CA VAL A 317 13.34 -3.28 5.19
C VAL A 317 14.68 -2.74 5.72
N ASP A 318 15.78 -3.44 5.48
CA ASP A 318 17.12 -3.00 5.90
C ASP A 318 17.51 -1.67 5.27
N ASN A 319 17.26 -1.51 3.96
CA ASN A 319 17.53 -0.27 3.25
C ASN A 319 16.67 0.89 3.77
N PHE A 320 15.41 0.63 4.13
CA PHE A 320 14.54 1.64 4.76
C PHE A 320 15.03 2.01 6.15
N LEU A 321 15.42 1.04 6.98
CA LEU A 321 15.99 1.29 8.31
C LEU A 321 17.26 2.15 8.23
N LEU A 322 18.14 1.89 7.25
CA LEU A 322 19.33 2.69 7.00
C LEU A 322 19.00 4.14 6.61
N GLU A 323 17.94 4.35 5.82
CA GLU A 323 17.54 5.70 5.39
C GLU A 323 16.79 6.44 6.51
N ALA A 324 15.97 5.74 7.29
CA ALA A 324 15.30 6.29 8.47
C ALA A 324 16.31 6.67 9.57
N ALA A 325 17.37 5.87 9.75
CA ALA A 325 18.42 6.14 10.74
C ALA A 325 19.23 7.42 10.47
N LYS A 326 19.20 7.94 9.23
CA LYS A 326 19.84 9.22 8.86
C LYS A 326 19.01 10.44 9.23
N ASP A 327 17.75 10.28 9.63
CA ASP A 327 16.89 11.38 10.01
C ASP A 327 17.24 11.87 11.43
N GLU A 328 17.70 13.12 11.54
CA GLU A 328 18.11 13.73 12.82
C GLU A 328 16.93 13.94 13.78
N ASN A 329 15.71 13.96 13.27
CA ASN A 329 14.51 14.24 14.08
C ASN A 329 13.82 12.96 14.56
N LEU A 330 14.40 11.78 14.30
CA LEU A 330 13.82 10.50 14.65
C LEU A 330 13.97 10.18 16.14
N ASN A 331 12.85 10.00 16.84
CA ASN A 331 12.91 9.62 18.25
C ASN A 331 13.31 8.15 18.44
N VAL A 332 14.05 7.88 19.52
CA VAL A 332 14.42 6.51 19.96
C VAL A 332 13.20 5.59 20.07
N LYS A 333 12.07 6.10 20.55
CA LYS A 333 10.83 5.33 20.72
C LYS A 333 10.22 4.92 19.37
N GLU A 334 10.28 5.78 18.37
CA GLU A 334 9.75 5.51 17.03
C GLU A 334 10.66 4.54 16.28
N PHE A 335 11.98 4.72 16.40
CA PHE A 335 12.95 3.79 15.82
C PHE A 335 12.84 2.38 16.41
N VAL A 336 12.69 2.25 17.74
CA VAL A 336 12.48 0.94 18.38
C VAL A 336 11.17 0.30 17.93
N LYS A 337 10.06 1.06 17.85
CA LYS A 337 8.78 0.55 17.33
C LYS A 337 8.90 0.04 15.89
N LEU A 338 9.62 0.77 15.04
CA LEU A 338 9.85 0.37 13.65
C LEU A 338 10.59 -0.97 13.57
N ILE A 339 11.61 -1.16 14.41
CA ILE A 339 12.35 -2.44 14.50
C ILE A 339 11.43 -3.56 15.02
N GLU A 340 10.63 -3.30 16.06
CA GLU A 340 9.68 -4.28 16.62
C GLU A 340 8.61 -4.74 15.61
N CYS A 341 8.23 -3.88 14.66
CA CYS A 341 7.27 -4.20 13.60
C CYS A 341 7.88 -4.95 12.40
N CYS A 342 9.20 -5.11 12.36
CA CYS A 342 9.86 -5.85 11.29
C CYS A 342 9.61 -7.36 11.43
N PRO A 343 9.59 -8.10 10.31
CA PRO A 343 9.49 -9.56 10.34
C PRO A 343 10.72 -10.18 11.03
N ASN A 344 10.46 -10.92 12.11
CA ASN A 344 11.46 -11.69 12.87
C ASN A 344 11.53 -13.12 12.33
N ASP A 345 12.22 -13.32 11.20
CA ASP A 345 12.54 -14.66 10.70
C ASP A 345 13.96 -15.04 11.16
N PRO A 346 14.15 -16.22 11.79
CA PRO A 346 15.49 -16.70 12.17
C PRO A 346 16.45 -16.87 10.99
N ARG A 347 15.98 -16.84 9.74
CA ARG A 347 16.81 -16.90 8.52
C ARG A 347 17.38 -15.56 8.09
N ARG A 348 16.96 -14.45 8.70
CA ARG A 348 17.38 -13.10 8.33
C ARG A 348 18.72 -12.74 8.99
N CYS A 349 19.70 -12.34 8.19
CA CYS A 349 20.92 -11.73 8.70
C CYS A 349 20.60 -10.38 9.35
N SER A 350 21.10 -10.16 10.56
CA SER A 350 20.88 -8.92 11.33
C SER A 350 21.87 -7.81 10.98
N ASP A 351 22.68 -7.98 9.92
CA ASP A 351 23.73 -7.05 9.52
C ASP A 351 23.17 -5.69 9.07
N GLY A 352 22.07 -5.69 8.32
CA GLY A 352 21.39 -4.46 7.90
C GLY A 352 20.88 -3.66 9.10
N LEU A 353 20.30 -4.35 10.07
CA LEU A 353 19.86 -3.77 11.34
C LEU A 353 21.04 -3.22 12.16
N TYR A 354 22.14 -3.96 12.27
CA TYR A 354 23.35 -3.48 12.95
C TYR A 354 23.86 -2.18 12.32
N ARG A 355 23.97 -2.13 10.99
CA ARG A 355 24.41 -0.92 10.26
C ARG A 355 23.45 0.25 10.47
N ALA A 356 22.14 0.00 10.50
CA ALA A 356 21.15 1.04 10.78
C ALA A 356 21.27 1.58 12.21
N ILE A 357 21.48 0.71 13.21
CA ILE A 357 21.73 1.12 14.59
C ILE A 357 23.01 1.93 14.71
N GLU A 358 24.08 1.52 14.02
CA GLU A 358 25.35 2.25 13.99
C GLU A 358 25.19 3.66 13.43
N ILE A 359 24.52 3.81 12.28
CA ILE A 359 24.22 5.11 11.69
C ILE A 359 23.34 5.94 12.63
N PHE A 360 22.31 5.34 13.23
CA PHE A 360 21.43 6.03 14.16
C PHE A 360 22.21 6.58 15.37
N VAL A 361 23.09 5.78 15.96
CA VAL A 361 23.96 6.20 17.09
C VAL A 361 25.00 7.23 16.67
N ASP A 362 25.45 7.22 15.41
CA ASP A 362 26.35 8.24 14.86
C ASP A 362 25.67 9.60 14.68
N VAL A 363 24.47 9.60 14.07
CA VAL A 363 23.65 10.80 13.85
C VAL A 363 23.13 11.36 15.18
N HIS A 364 22.73 10.50 16.11
CA HIS A 364 22.17 10.89 17.41
C HIS A 364 23.24 10.86 18.52
N GLY A 365 24.29 11.66 18.33
CA GLY A 365 25.41 11.76 19.29
C GLY A 365 25.01 12.20 20.71
N TYR A 366 23.81 12.73 20.90
CA TYR A 366 23.27 13.21 22.18
C TYR A 366 22.57 12.14 23.04
N LEU A 367 22.47 10.90 22.56
CA LEU A 367 21.78 9.83 23.29
C LEU A 367 22.49 9.42 24.59
N THR A 368 21.69 9.15 25.62
CA THR A 368 22.17 8.59 26.89
C THR A 368 22.59 7.12 26.74
N GLU A 369 23.43 6.62 27.65
CA GLU A 369 23.82 5.19 27.64
C GLU A 369 22.59 4.26 27.73
N SER A 370 21.57 4.62 28.52
CA SER A 370 20.33 3.86 28.62
C SER A 370 19.53 3.79 27.31
N GLU A 371 19.54 4.87 26.52
CA GLU A 371 18.85 4.89 25.22
C GLU A 371 19.62 4.09 24.17
N LYS A 372 20.96 4.21 24.17
CA LYS A 372 21.84 3.37 23.33
C LYS A 372 21.66 1.89 23.67
N GLU A 373 21.61 1.54 24.95
CA GLU A 373 21.31 0.18 25.38
C GLU A 373 19.93 -0.30 24.90
N ARG A 374 18.90 0.55 24.96
CA ARG A 374 17.54 0.18 24.54
C ARG A 374 17.46 -0.11 23.03
N VAL A 375 18.11 0.69 22.20
CA VAL A 375 18.17 0.45 20.75
C VAL A 375 18.97 -0.81 20.44
N CYS A 376 20.13 -0.97 21.09
CA CYS A 376 21.03 -2.10 20.84
C CYS A 376 20.51 -3.43 21.39
N GLN A 377 19.58 -3.42 22.35
CA GLN A 377 18.91 -4.63 22.84
C GLN A 377 18.08 -5.34 21.77
N MET A 378 17.68 -4.64 20.71
CA MET A 378 16.88 -5.21 19.62
C MET A 378 17.73 -6.00 18.61
N LEU A 379 19.06 -5.94 18.72
CA LEU A 379 19.97 -6.65 17.82
C LEU A 379 20.10 -8.13 18.24
N ASP A 380 19.66 -9.05 17.39
CA ASP A 380 19.96 -10.47 17.58
C ASP A 380 21.39 -10.78 17.18
N CYS A 381 22.26 -10.87 18.19
CA CYS A 381 23.68 -11.11 17.99
C CYS A 381 24.00 -12.52 17.49
N GLN A 382 23.03 -13.44 17.47
CA GLN A 382 23.20 -14.80 16.95
C GLN A 382 23.18 -14.84 15.42
N ASN A 383 22.47 -13.91 14.79
CA ASN A 383 22.28 -13.87 13.34
C ASN A 383 23.13 -12.79 12.65
N LEU A 384 24.22 -12.38 13.29
CA LEU A 384 25.22 -11.49 12.71
C LEU A 384 26.27 -12.29 11.95
N THR A 385 26.65 -11.79 10.77
CA THR A 385 27.81 -12.34 10.07
C THR A 385 29.09 -12.03 10.84
N TRP A 386 30.11 -12.85 10.59
CA TRP A 386 31.43 -12.68 11.17
C TRP A 386 32.04 -11.30 10.88
N GLU A 387 31.85 -10.77 9.67
CA GLU A 387 32.34 -9.45 9.27
C GLU A 387 31.66 -8.33 10.05
N ALA A 388 30.33 -8.41 10.23
CA ALA A 388 29.57 -7.47 11.03
C ALA A 388 29.96 -7.53 12.52
N CYS A 389 30.20 -8.73 13.06
CA CYS A 389 30.73 -8.91 14.42
C CYS A 389 32.10 -8.26 14.59
N ALA A 390 33.03 -8.47 13.66
CA ALA A 390 34.36 -7.87 13.70
C ALA A 390 34.29 -6.33 13.64
N HIS A 391 33.43 -5.78 12.79
CA HIS A 391 33.21 -4.33 12.70
C HIS A 391 32.61 -3.77 14.01
N ALA A 392 31.57 -4.42 14.53
CA ALA A 392 30.91 -4.05 15.76
C ALA A 392 31.85 -4.06 16.98
N MET A 393 32.81 -4.97 17.01
CA MET A 393 33.85 -5.03 18.05
C MET A 393 34.80 -3.84 18.04
N MET A 394 35.04 -3.25 16.87
CA MET A 394 35.88 -2.07 16.71
C MET A 394 35.11 -0.78 17.02
N ASN A 395 33.78 -0.82 17.05
CA ASN A 395 32.96 0.33 17.34
C ASN A 395 32.99 0.70 18.83
N GLN A 396 33.61 1.84 19.15
CA GLN A 396 33.77 2.35 20.53
C GLN A 396 32.50 3.01 21.09
N ARG A 397 31.47 3.24 20.27
CA ARG A 397 30.26 3.99 20.66
C ARG A 397 29.13 3.08 21.14
N MET A 398 29.30 1.76 21.01
CA MET A 398 28.34 0.76 21.44
C MET A 398 28.44 0.51 22.96
N PRO A 399 27.33 0.24 23.66
CA PRO A 399 27.36 -0.09 25.09
C PRO A 399 28.19 -1.34 25.38
N VAL A 400 28.93 -1.33 26.50
CA VAL A 400 29.84 -2.43 26.91
C VAL A 400 29.12 -3.78 27.00
N ARG A 401 27.86 -3.80 27.43
CA ARG A 401 27.05 -5.02 27.55
C ARG A 401 26.74 -5.65 26.19
N VAL A 402 26.51 -4.83 25.18
CA VAL A 402 26.19 -5.28 23.82
C VAL A 402 27.46 -5.77 23.14
N LEU A 403 28.56 -5.01 23.26
CA LEU A 403 29.88 -5.41 22.80
C LEU A 403 30.30 -6.77 23.38
N ALA A 404 30.11 -7.00 24.68
CA ALA A 404 30.41 -8.28 25.29
C ALA A 404 29.58 -9.44 24.70
N ASN A 405 28.31 -9.20 24.38
CA ASN A 405 27.44 -10.20 23.74
C ASN A 405 27.88 -10.50 22.30
N ILE A 406 28.20 -9.47 21.52
CA ILE A 406 28.68 -9.60 20.14
C ILE A 406 30.02 -10.34 20.10
N VAL A 407 30.95 -10.00 20.99
CA VAL A 407 32.25 -10.69 21.09
C VAL A 407 32.05 -12.16 21.45
N PHE A 408 31.16 -12.46 22.40
CA PHE A 408 30.85 -13.83 22.78
C PHE A 408 30.25 -14.65 21.63
N MET A 409 29.30 -14.08 20.88
CA MET A 409 28.70 -14.74 19.72
C MET A 409 29.70 -14.91 18.58
N GLY A 410 30.53 -13.89 18.32
CA GLY A 410 31.61 -13.99 17.35
C GLY A 410 32.63 -15.10 17.68
N GLN A 411 32.97 -15.29 18.95
CA GLN A 411 33.80 -16.41 19.41
C GLN A 411 33.12 -17.77 19.18
N LEU A 412 31.81 -17.86 19.38
CA LEU A 412 31.05 -19.08 19.09
C LEU A 412 31.00 -19.39 17.59
N HIS A 413 30.83 -18.38 16.73
CA HIS A 413 30.86 -18.55 15.27
C HIS A 413 32.23 -19.01 14.77
N LEU A 414 33.32 -18.40 15.25
CA LEU A 414 34.69 -18.85 14.94
C LEU A 414 34.94 -20.28 15.42
N ARG A 415 34.50 -20.60 16.64
CA ARG A 415 34.67 -21.95 17.18
C ARG A 415 33.92 -22.99 16.35
N ASN A 416 32.67 -22.70 15.98
CA ASN A 416 31.85 -23.62 15.19
C ASN A 416 32.40 -23.78 13.77
N THR A 417 32.89 -22.71 13.12
CA THR A 417 33.52 -22.78 11.80
C THR A 417 34.83 -23.58 11.83
N ILE A 418 35.67 -23.39 12.86
CA ILE A 418 36.90 -24.19 13.05
C ILE A 418 36.56 -25.67 13.28
N VAL A 419 35.57 -25.96 14.13
CA VAL A 419 35.13 -27.34 14.42
C VAL A 419 34.50 -28.01 13.18
N ASN A 420 33.71 -27.28 12.40
CA ASN A 420 33.12 -27.79 11.16
C ASN A 420 34.16 -27.92 10.04
N SER A 421 35.25 -27.14 10.06
CA SER A 421 36.37 -27.32 9.13
C SER A 421 37.27 -28.52 9.48
N ASP A 422 37.23 -28.98 10.74
CA ASP A 422 37.94 -30.18 11.21
C ASP A 422 37.13 -31.49 11.01
N VAL A 423 35.80 -31.39 10.81
CA VAL A 423 34.91 -32.53 10.54
C VAL A 423 34.51 -32.49 9.07
N GLY A 424 35.04 -33.41 8.28
CA GLY A 424 34.82 -33.49 6.83
C GLY A 424 33.37 -33.26 6.41
N ASP A 425 33.22 -32.29 5.50
CA ASP A 425 32.16 -32.02 4.54
C ASP A 425 30.92 -32.94 4.62
N ASP A 426 29.82 -32.41 5.15
CA ASP A 426 28.48 -32.66 4.61
C ASP A 426 27.50 -31.61 5.16
N LYS A 427 27.05 -30.73 4.24
CA LYS A 427 26.01 -29.68 4.36
C LYS A 427 26.48 -28.28 4.76
N ALA A 428 27.11 -27.61 3.81
CA ALA A 428 27.02 -26.15 3.71
C ALA A 428 25.59 -25.75 3.31
N GLN A 429 24.87 -25.11 4.23
CA GLN A 429 23.76 -24.23 3.88
C GLN A 429 24.27 -22.80 4.04
N GLU A 430 24.95 -22.31 3.01
CA GLU A 430 25.31 -20.91 2.85
C GLU A 430 24.10 -20.13 2.32
N CYS A 431 23.69 -19.09 3.04
CA CYS A 431 22.98 -17.97 2.47
C CYS A 431 24.00 -17.13 1.69
N GLY A 432 24.16 -17.41 0.40
CA GLY A 432 24.98 -16.62 -0.52
C GLY A 432 24.12 -15.97 -1.60
N GLY A 433 24.10 -14.63 -1.61
CA GLY A 433 23.50 -13.83 -2.68
C GLY A 433 24.37 -13.78 -3.94
N SER A 434 23.73 -14.12 -5.05
CA SER A 434 23.98 -13.91 -6.50
C SER A 434 25.21 -13.14 -7.03
N GLY A 435 25.80 -13.71 -8.10
CA GLY A 435 26.72 -13.05 -9.03
C GLY A 435 26.98 -13.86 -10.32
N SER A 436 26.04 -13.78 -11.27
CA SER A 436 26.03 -14.01 -12.74
C SER A 436 27.28 -14.51 -13.52
N GLY A 437 27.07 -15.41 -14.49
CA GLY A 437 27.95 -15.53 -15.69
C GLY A 437 27.91 -16.87 -16.45
N SER A 438 27.15 -16.93 -17.54
CA SER A 438 26.91 -18.09 -18.41
C SER A 438 28.09 -18.48 -19.34
N GLY A 439 28.20 -19.78 -19.67
CA GLY A 439 28.34 -20.21 -21.07
C GLY A 439 29.62 -20.93 -21.56
N SER A 440 29.52 -22.26 -21.64
CA SER A 440 29.83 -23.12 -22.82
C SER A 440 31.28 -23.45 -23.24
N GLY A 441 31.62 -24.74 -23.18
CA GLY A 441 32.09 -25.50 -24.36
C GLY A 441 33.54 -26.04 -24.38
N GLY A 442 33.68 -27.37 -24.29
CA GLY A 442 34.49 -28.14 -25.25
C GLY A 442 35.89 -28.66 -24.84
N SER A 443 35.90 -29.90 -24.32
CA SER A 443 36.74 -31.06 -24.70
C SER A 443 38.28 -30.97 -24.77
N GLY A 444 38.92 -31.88 -24.03
CA GLY A 444 40.08 -32.66 -24.51
C GLY A 444 41.41 -32.43 -23.77
N GLY A 445 42.00 -33.49 -23.23
CA GLY A 445 43.45 -33.54 -22.99
C GLY A 445 43.90 -34.18 -21.67
N VAL A 446 44.28 -35.44 -21.76
CA VAL A 446 45.04 -36.22 -20.77
C VAL A 446 46.32 -35.49 -20.36
N GLY A 447 46.64 -35.49 -19.06
CA GLY A 447 47.94 -35.08 -18.55
C GLY A 447 47.98 -35.10 -17.02
N GLY A 448 48.36 -36.24 -16.45
CA GLY A 448 48.64 -36.31 -15.01
C GLY A 448 49.90 -35.50 -14.69
N ILE A 449 49.84 -34.69 -13.63
CA ILE A 449 50.98 -34.20 -12.83
C ILE A 449 50.43 -33.87 -11.43
N SER A 450 50.98 -34.56 -10.43
CA SER A 450 51.22 -34.11 -9.05
C SER A 450 50.16 -33.24 -8.36
N THR A 451 49.30 -33.88 -7.57
CA THR A 451 48.58 -33.23 -6.46
C THR A 451 49.60 -32.73 -5.43
N GLY A 452 50.02 -31.47 -5.61
CA GLY A 452 50.73 -30.71 -4.59
C GLY A 452 49.79 -30.39 -3.43
N ASN A 453 50.34 -30.46 -2.24
CA ASN A 453 49.76 -30.23 -0.91
C ASN A 453 49.12 -28.83 -0.67
N SER A 454 48.82 -28.06 -1.72
CA SER A 454 48.41 -26.65 -1.62
C SER A 454 47.02 -26.46 -0.99
N GLY A 455 46.17 -27.49 -1.00
CA GLY A 455 44.87 -27.47 -0.32
C GLY A 455 45.00 -27.43 1.21
N SER A 456 45.89 -28.24 1.80
CA SER A 456 46.05 -28.27 3.26
C SER A 456 46.72 -27.01 3.80
N ASP A 457 47.61 -26.40 3.02
CA ASP A 457 48.30 -25.17 3.44
C ASP A 457 47.40 -23.94 3.41
N HIS A 458 46.45 -23.86 2.48
CA HIS A 458 45.39 -22.84 2.49
C HIS A 458 44.41 -23.05 3.64
N HIS A 459 43.91 -24.28 3.86
CA HIS A 459 43.03 -24.56 5.00
C HIS A 459 43.73 -24.29 6.34
N ASN A 460 45.01 -24.62 6.46
CA ASN A 460 45.81 -24.35 7.66
C ASN A 460 46.20 -22.86 7.78
N TYR A 461 46.18 -22.09 6.69
CA TYR A 461 46.31 -20.63 6.73
C TYR A 461 45.01 -20.00 7.24
N ASP A 462 43.86 -20.45 6.75
CA ASP A 462 42.53 -19.97 7.18
C ASP A 462 42.25 -20.33 8.65
N VAL A 463 42.56 -21.54 9.09
CA VAL A 463 42.46 -21.93 10.50
C VAL A 463 43.42 -21.12 11.39
N ARG A 464 44.63 -20.79 10.90
CA ARG A 464 45.56 -19.90 11.65
C ARG A 464 45.05 -18.46 11.70
N ALA A 465 44.44 -17.96 10.63
CA ALA A 465 43.83 -16.63 10.60
C ALA A 465 42.64 -16.54 11.56
N LEU A 466 41.75 -17.54 11.57
CA LEU A 466 40.62 -17.61 12.49
C LEU A 466 41.07 -17.72 13.96
N ARG A 467 42.13 -18.50 14.25
CA ARG A 467 42.75 -18.55 15.59
C ARG A 467 43.37 -17.22 16.02
N ALA A 468 44.04 -16.52 15.12
CA ALA A 468 44.59 -15.19 15.41
C ALA A 468 43.48 -14.18 15.72
N GLU A 469 42.31 -14.29 15.08
CA GLU A 469 41.18 -13.43 15.44
C GLU A 469 40.54 -13.83 16.78
N MET A 470 40.45 -15.12 17.12
CA MET A 470 40.01 -15.54 18.47
C MET A 470 40.88 -14.90 19.58
N GLU A 471 42.20 -14.86 19.39
CA GLU A 471 43.12 -14.22 20.34
C GLU A 471 42.89 -12.70 20.45
N ARG A 472 42.57 -12.03 19.34
CA ARG A 472 42.17 -10.61 19.35
C ARG A 472 40.84 -10.41 20.10
N MET A 473 39.88 -11.31 19.93
CA MET A 473 38.62 -11.29 20.68
C MET A 473 38.86 -11.42 22.18
N ASP A 474 39.71 -12.36 22.61
CA ASP A 474 40.05 -12.54 24.03
C ASP A 474 40.71 -11.29 24.62
N MET A 475 41.59 -10.64 23.86
CA MET A 475 42.17 -9.35 24.26
C MET A 475 41.13 -8.25 24.42
N LYS A 476 40.12 -8.19 23.53
CA LYS A 476 39.01 -7.24 23.63
C LYS A 476 38.10 -7.53 24.82
N VAL A 477 37.80 -8.80 25.12
CA VAL A 477 37.08 -9.18 26.34
C VAL A 477 37.83 -8.69 27.58
N MET A 478 39.14 -8.88 27.64
CA MET A 478 39.95 -8.37 28.77
C MET A 478 39.89 -6.85 28.90
N GLU A 479 39.86 -6.12 27.78
CA GLU A 479 39.67 -4.66 27.78
C GLU A 479 38.30 -4.26 28.32
N LEU A 480 37.21 -4.85 27.82
CA LEU A 480 35.84 -4.58 28.28
C LEU A 480 35.66 -4.92 29.78
N VAL A 481 36.26 -6.01 30.25
CA VAL A 481 36.28 -6.37 31.68
C VAL A 481 37.05 -5.34 32.51
N ARG A 482 38.13 -4.75 31.98
CA ARG A 482 38.85 -3.65 32.65
C ARG A 482 38.02 -2.38 32.68
N VAL A 483 37.34 -2.02 31.59
CA VAL A 483 36.45 -0.85 31.51
C VAL A 483 35.28 -1.00 32.49
N GLY A 484 34.55 -2.13 32.48
CA GLY A 484 33.47 -2.37 33.43
C GLY A 484 33.93 -2.44 34.90
N ARG A 485 35.17 -2.88 35.17
CA ARG A 485 35.78 -2.76 36.51
C ARG A 485 36.15 -1.31 36.85
N SER A 486 36.56 -0.51 35.86
CA SER A 486 36.87 0.91 36.01
C SER A 486 35.62 1.73 36.29
N GLU A 487 34.53 1.48 35.56
CA GLU A 487 33.21 2.10 35.74
C GLU A 487 32.59 1.77 37.09
N LYS A 488 32.65 0.50 37.52
CA LYS A 488 32.26 0.16 38.90
C LYS A 488 33.13 0.90 39.91
N ARG A 489 34.44 1.03 39.67
CA ARG A 489 35.36 1.78 40.56
C ARG A 489 35.18 3.30 40.49
N SER A 490 34.73 3.88 39.37
CA SER A 490 34.44 5.31 39.24
C SER A 490 33.09 5.61 39.88
N PHE A 491 32.06 4.79 39.65
CA PHE A 491 30.79 4.83 40.37
C PHE A 491 31.01 4.75 41.88
N TRP A 492 31.79 3.78 42.38
CA TRP A 492 32.12 3.70 43.82
C TRP A 492 33.02 4.85 44.31
N ARG A 493 33.82 5.49 43.45
CA ARG A 493 34.62 6.68 43.81
C ARG A 493 33.76 7.94 43.86
N GLU A 494 32.83 8.10 42.94
CA GLU A 494 31.89 9.20 42.83
C GLU A 494 30.85 9.11 43.94
N LEU A 495 30.37 7.90 44.26
CA LEU A 495 29.55 7.61 45.42
C LEU A 495 30.31 7.87 46.74
N LYS A 496 31.62 7.56 46.82
CA LYS A 496 32.47 7.92 47.97
C LYS A 496 32.75 9.42 48.10
N ALA A 497 32.82 10.14 46.97
CA ALA A 497 32.98 11.58 46.93
C ALA A 497 31.70 12.30 47.36
N ILE A 498 30.53 11.81 46.93
CA ILE A 498 29.21 12.29 47.37
C ILE A 498 28.97 11.96 48.86
N LEU A 499 29.47 10.82 49.34
CA LEU A 499 29.37 10.40 50.75
C LEU A 499 30.48 10.96 51.66
N GLY A 500 31.35 11.86 51.18
CA GLY A 500 32.26 12.64 52.04
C GLY A 500 33.33 11.86 52.81
N CYS A 501 33.66 10.63 52.42
CA CYS A 501 34.68 9.83 53.11
C CYS A 501 36.09 10.12 52.58
N GLY A 502 36.63 11.28 52.97
CA GLY A 502 38.01 11.65 52.69
C GLY A 502 38.62 12.48 53.81
N ARG A 503 39.21 11.82 54.83
CA ARG A 503 40.46 12.21 55.50
C ARG A 503 40.92 11.13 56.48
N SER A 504 42.19 10.75 56.35
CA SER A 504 42.91 9.81 57.21
C SER A 504 43.21 10.41 58.59
N LEU A 505 43.37 9.51 59.55
CA LEU A 505 43.64 9.67 60.99
C LEU A 505 44.65 10.76 61.38
N ARG A 506 44.41 11.37 62.55
CA ARG A 506 45.47 11.65 63.54
C ARG A 506 45.03 11.09 64.90
N VAL A 507 45.55 9.91 65.23
CA VAL A 507 45.66 9.43 66.61
C VAL A 507 46.95 10.05 67.16
N HIS A 508 46.83 10.80 68.25
CA HIS A 508 47.97 11.25 69.04
C HIS A 508 48.18 10.22 70.16
N ASP A 509 49.33 9.56 70.14
CA ASP A 509 49.86 8.81 71.28
C ASP A 509 50.39 9.77 72.35
N SER A 510 50.05 9.51 73.61
CA SER A 510 50.81 10.00 74.77
C SER A 510 50.75 9.00 75.93
N TYR A 511 51.75 8.12 75.95
CA TYR A 511 52.61 7.71 77.07
C TYR A 511 52.02 7.40 78.47
N LYS A 512 52.20 6.12 78.84
CA LYS A 512 52.87 5.56 80.05
C LYS A 512 52.47 5.96 81.48
N ASP A 513 52.31 4.87 82.24
CA ASP A 513 52.80 4.59 83.60
C ASP A 513 52.09 5.19 84.82
N LYS A 514 51.54 4.22 85.60
CA LYS A 514 51.79 3.97 87.03
C LYS A 514 50.96 4.68 88.11
N ASP A 515 50.40 3.78 88.93
CA ASP A 515 50.32 3.78 90.38
C ASP A 515 49.25 4.66 91.08
N HIS A 516 48.39 3.94 91.81
CA HIS A 516 47.66 4.32 93.04
C HIS A 516 48.51 5.17 94.04
N PRO A 517 47.98 5.74 95.16
CA PRO A 517 46.61 5.65 95.72
C PRO A 517 46.02 7.00 96.22
N ASN A 518 44.72 7.01 96.52
CA ASN A 518 44.17 7.15 97.89
C ASN A 518 42.66 6.93 97.89
#